data_AF-A0A9W9T825-F1
#
_entry.id   AF-A0A9W9T825-F1
#
_cell.length_a   1.000
_cell.length_b   1.000
_cell.length_c   1.000
_cell.angle_alpha   90.00
_cell.angle_beta   90.00
_cell.angle_gamma   90.00
#
_symmetry.space_group_name_H-M   'P 1'
#
loop_
_entity.id
_entity.type
_entity.pdbx_description
1 polymer ?
#
loop_
_entity_poly.entity_id
_entity_poly.type
_entity_poly.pdbx_seq_one_letter_code
_entity_poly.pdbx_strand_id
1 'polypeptide(L)'
;MARFLQSVTEYLEFRKGLDMLEGFTPTVYKDPLFDSTTTAVLRTRFRKWATTAPLQEQGVDTFGNSGRYRFFIMVDQKALESVLNSDPDAMTQTGFVRLVYGEWEPEINEDSNESVDSDEELEPLEGCTLEDVGWMKVPYDEVQGIGAATAVCDIHDWDTYYVRPPQMQALA
;
A
#
# COMPACT_ATOMS: atom_id res chain seq x y z
N MET A 1 -10.15 13.84 2.75
CA MET A 1 -9.53 13.74 4.08
C MET A 1 -10.50 13.45 5.21
N ALA A 2 -11.70 14.06 5.26
CA ALA A 2 -12.66 13.78 6.32
C ALA A 2 -12.99 12.28 6.50
N ARG A 3 -13.25 11.54 5.41
CA ARG A 3 -13.55 10.09 5.45
C ARG A 3 -12.38 9.24 5.99
N PHE A 4 -11.16 9.57 5.60
CA PHE A 4 -9.94 8.90 6.07
C PHE A 4 -9.73 9.10 7.58
N LEU A 5 -9.84 10.34 8.04
CA LEU A 5 -9.69 10.68 9.46
C LEU A 5 -10.80 10.07 10.32
N GLN A 6 -12.04 10.03 9.82
CA GLN A 6 -13.15 9.39 10.52
C GLN A 6 -12.87 7.90 10.75
N SER A 7 -12.49 7.17 9.70
CA SER A 7 -12.22 5.74 9.77
C SER A 7 -11.09 5.42 10.77
N VAL A 8 -10.02 6.22 10.76
CA VAL A 8 -8.93 6.08 11.73
C VAL A 8 -9.38 6.41 13.15
N THR A 9 -10.21 7.44 13.31
CA THR A 9 -10.72 7.82 14.64
C THR A 9 -11.52 6.67 15.23
N GLU A 10 -12.46 6.10 14.49
CA GLU A 10 -13.27 4.95 14.92
C GLU A 10 -12.39 3.74 15.26
N TYR A 11 -11.37 3.44 14.44
CA TYR A 11 -10.41 2.37 14.72
C TYR A 11 -9.62 2.62 16.02
N LEU A 12 -9.10 3.83 16.21
CA LEU A 12 -8.33 4.19 17.40
C LEU A 12 -9.20 4.24 18.65
N GLU A 13 -10.47 4.66 18.56
CA GLU A 13 -11.43 4.56 19.66
C GLU A 13 -11.61 3.11 20.10
N PHE A 14 -11.84 2.21 19.14
CA PHE A 14 -11.98 0.78 19.41
C PHE A 14 -10.73 0.18 20.06
N ARG A 15 -9.53 0.60 19.61
CA ARG A 15 -8.24 0.17 20.15
C ARG A 15 -7.79 0.94 21.40
N LYS A 16 -8.55 1.94 21.86
CA LYS A 16 -8.18 2.86 22.96
C LYS A 16 -6.87 3.63 22.73
N GLY A 17 -6.58 3.99 21.48
CA GLY A 17 -5.37 4.70 21.04
C GLY A 17 -5.63 6.10 20.50
N LEU A 18 -6.70 6.78 20.95
CA LEU A 18 -7.06 8.13 20.48
C LEU A 18 -5.96 9.18 20.67
N ASP A 19 -5.09 8.98 21.67
CA ASP A 19 -3.92 9.80 21.92
C ASP A 19 -2.92 9.80 20.75
N MET A 20 -2.98 8.78 19.89
CA MET A 20 -2.14 8.66 18.70
C MET A 20 -2.72 9.35 17.46
N LEU A 21 -3.99 9.80 17.49
CA LEU A 21 -4.72 10.26 16.29
C LEU A 21 -3.98 11.35 15.52
N GLU A 22 -3.30 12.27 16.21
CA GLU A 22 -2.51 13.33 15.57
C GLU A 22 -1.38 12.77 14.69
N GLY A 23 -0.75 11.67 15.12
CA GLY A 23 0.31 10.97 14.40
C GLY A 23 -0.15 10.24 13.14
N PHE A 24 -1.45 10.04 12.97
CA PHE A 24 -2.03 9.39 11.77
C PHE A 24 -2.30 10.38 10.63
N THR A 25 -1.94 11.66 10.79
CA THR A 25 -2.07 12.64 9.71
C THR A 25 -1.23 12.20 8.50
N PRO A 26 -1.86 11.95 7.33
CA PRO A 26 -1.13 11.46 6.15
C PRO A 26 -0.26 12.55 5.54
N THR A 27 0.99 12.21 5.22
CA THR A 27 1.83 13.02 4.35
C THR A 27 1.37 12.82 2.90
N VAL A 28 0.90 13.90 2.24
CA VAL A 28 0.38 13.83 0.87
C VAL A 28 1.35 14.48 -0.10
N TYR A 29 1.77 13.73 -1.12
CA TYR A 29 2.51 14.24 -2.27
C TYR A 29 1.59 14.34 -3.48
N LYS A 30 1.57 15.51 -4.13
CA LYS A 30 0.84 15.74 -5.38
C LYS A 30 1.77 16.34 -6.41
N ASP A 31 1.98 15.62 -7.50
CA ASP A 31 2.81 16.02 -8.64
C ASP A 31 2.09 15.57 -9.93
N PRO A 32 1.78 16.47 -10.89
CA PRO A 32 1.18 16.08 -12.17
C PRO A 32 1.98 15.00 -12.92
N LEU A 33 3.28 14.89 -12.67
CA LEU A 33 4.11 13.85 -13.27
C LEU A 33 3.75 12.43 -12.78
N PHE A 34 3.05 12.30 -11.65
CA PHE A 34 2.65 10.99 -11.13
C PHE A 34 1.62 10.31 -12.02
N ASP A 35 0.76 11.05 -12.71
CA ASP A 35 -0.29 10.49 -13.58
C ASP A 35 0.29 9.76 -14.81
N SER A 36 1.50 10.12 -15.22
CA SER A 36 2.20 9.52 -16.36
C SER A 36 3.38 8.61 -15.95
N THR A 37 3.52 8.32 -14.66
CA THR A 37 4.67 7.57 -14.11
C THR A 37 4.26 6.16 -13.71
N THR A 38 5.16 5.18 -13.87
CA THR A 38 4.91 3.80 -13.46
C THR A 38 5.07 3.61 -11.95
N THR A 39 4.42 2.60 -11.39
CA THR A 39 4.58 2.22 -9.97
C THR A 39 6.04 1.99 -9.60
N ALA A 40 6.84 1.40 -10.49
CA ALA A 40 8.28 1.19 -10.29
C ALA A 40 9.05 2.50 -10.04
N VAL A 41 8.77 3.56 -10.81
CA VAL A 41 9.44 4.86 -10.62
C VAL A 41 8.98 5.52 -9.32
N LEU A 42 7.70 5.36 -8.95
CA LEU A 42 7.18 5.85 -7.67
C LEU A 42 7.84 5.13 -6.48
N ARG A 43 8.08 3.81 -6.57
CA ARG A 43 8.87 3.07 -5.57
C ARG A 43 10.27 3.64 -5.41
N THR A 44 10.98 3.94 -6.51
CA THR A 44 12.32 4.55 -6.44
C THR A 44 12.30 5.90 -5.72
N ARG A 45 11.30 6.75 -6.03
CA ARG A 45 11.13 8.05 -5.34
C ARG A 45 10.82 7.86 -3.85
N PHE A 46 9.92 6.93 -3.53
CA PHE A 46 9.54 6.60 -2.16
C PHE A 46 10.73 6.07 -1.35
N ARG A 47 11.48 5.11 -1.88
CA ARG A 47 12.70 4.56 -1.24
C ARG A 47 13.71 5.66 -0.91
N LYS A 48 13.93 6.60 -1.84
CA LYS A 48 14.80 7.75 -1.61
C LYS A 48 14.29 8.66 -0.48
N TRP A 49 12.98 8.82 -0.33
CA TRP A 49 12.41 9.55 0.80
C TRP A 49 12.59 8.77 2.12
N ALA A 50 12.30 7.47 2.09
CA ALA A 50 12.36 6.58 3.26
C ALA A 50 13.77 6.48 3.88
N THR A 51 14.84 6.75 3.14
CA THR A 51 16.21 6.77 3.71
C THR A 51 16.48 7.93 4.66
N THR A 52 15.69 9.01 4.61
CA THR A 52 15.92 10.22 5.43
C THR A 52 14.73 10.62 6.29
N ALA A 53 13.52 10.18 5.91
CA ALA A 53 12.29 10.49 6.62
C ALA A 53 12.27 10.03 8.10
N PRO A 54 12.76 8.84 8.49
CA PRO A 54 12.75 8.40 9.89
C PRO A 54 13.50 9.36 10.81
N LEU A 55 14.68 9.81 10.36
CA LEU A 55 15.48 10.76 11.13
C LEU A 55 14.80 12.13 11.22
N GLN A 56 14.20 12.59 10.12
CA GLN A 56 13.53 13.90 10.06
C GLN A 56 12.21 13.93 10.85
N GLU A 57 11.45 12.85 10.85
CA GLU A 57 10.13 12.77 11.47
C GLU A 57 10.16 12.27 12.91
N GLN A 58 11.05 11.33 13.23
CA GLN A 58 11.10 10.63 14.52
C GLN A 58 12.41 10.85 15.29
N GLY A 59 13.42 11.47 14.68
CA GLY A 59 14.73 11.66 15.30
C GLY A 59 15.55 10.37 15.44
N VAL A 60 15.17 9.28 14.75
CA VAL A 60 15.87 7.99 14.75
C VAL A 60 16.32 7.62 13.33
N ASP A 61 17.52 7.05 13.21
CA ASP A 61 18.12 6.71 11.91
C ASP A 61 17.60 5.37 11.33
N THR A 62 16.94 4.55 12.16
CA THR A 62 16.37 3.27 11.74
C THR A 62 14.84 3.32 11.76
N PHE A 63 14.22 2.73 10.74
CA PHE A 63 12.76 2.68 10.60
C PHE A 63 12.13 1.36 11.07
N GLY A 64 12.94 0.37 11.48
CA GLY A 64 12.48 -0.96 11.89
C GLY A 64 11.54 -1.58 10.86
N ASN A 65 10.50 -2.27 11.34
CA ASN A 65 9.43 -2.83 10.50
C ASN A 65 8.25 -1.85 10.32
N SER A 66 8.45 -0.54 10.48
CA SER A 66 7.35 0.43 10.40
C SER A 66 6.77 0.51 8.99
N GLY A 67 5.46 0.24 8.87
CA GLY A 67 4.74 0.33 7.60
C GLY A 67 4.84 1.70 6.94
N ARG A 68 4.97 2.79 7.72
CA ARG A 68 5.12 4.17 7.23
C ARG A 68 6.30 4.36 6.27
N TYR A 69 7.38 3.61 6.46
CA TYR A 69 8.60 3.72 5.67
C TYR A 69 8.76 2.56 4.67
N ARG A 70 7.87 1.57 4.71
CA ARG A 70 7.87 0.39 3.82
C ARG A 70 6.80 0.45 2.74
N PHE A 71 5.65 1.07 3.04
CA PHE A 71 4.51 1.15 2.13
C PHE A 71 4.11 2.59 1.86
N PHE A 72 3.54 2.81 0.68
CA PHE A 72 2.83 4.05 0.37
C PHE A 72 1.48 3.76 -0.25
N ILE A 73 0.56 4.69 -0.08
CA ILE A 73 -0.77 4.63 -0.66
C ILE A 73 -0.73 5.39 -1.98
N MET A 74 -1.05 4.69 -3.07
CA MET A 74 -1.26 5.31 -4.37
C MET A 74 -2.76 5.48 -4.62
N VAL A 75 -3.14 6.70 -5.00
CA VAL A 75 -4.51 7.06 -5.39
C VAL A 75 -4.47 7.50 -6.85
N ASP A 76 -4.67 6.54 -7.76
CA ASP A 76 -4.87 6.83 -9.18
C ASP A 76 -6.32 7.24 -9.46
N GLN A 77 -6.62 7.62 -10.71
CA GLN A 77 -7.97 8.01 -11.11
C GLN A 77 -9.01 6.93 -10.78
N LYS A 78 -8.67 5.65 -10.96
CA LYS A 78 -9.57 4.52 -10.72
C LYS A 78 -9.87 4.33 -9.23
N ALA A 79 -8.87 4.43 -8.36
CA ALA A 79 -9.02 4.40 -6.92
C ALA A 79 -9.84 5.61 -6.43
N LEU A 80 -9.56 6.80 -6.96
CA LEU A 80 -10.32 8.01 -6.62
C LEU A 80 -11.80 7.85 -6.97
N GLU A 81 -12.11 7.43 -8.20
CA GLU A 81 -13.48 7.16 -8.65
C GLU A 81 -14.15 6.07 -7.82
N SER A 82 -13.43 4.99 -7.49
CA SER A 82 -13.93 3.92 -6.64
C SER A 82 -14.36 4.43 -5.27
N VAL A 83 -13.55 5.27 -4.62
CA VAL A 83 -13.90 5.86 -3.31
C VAL A 83 -15.04 6.86 -3.41
N LEU A 84 -15.06 7.70 -4.46
CA LEU A 84 -16.12 8.69 -4.66
C LEU A 84 -17.48 8.05 -4.96
N ASN A 85 -17.49 6.93 -5.69
CA ASN A 85 -18.70 6.18 -6.03
C ASN A 85 -19.09 5.15 -4.95
N SER A 86 -18.24 4.92 -3.95
CA SER A 86 -18.59 4.05 -2.81
C SER A 86 -19.60 4.73 -1.89
N ASP A 87 -20.60 3.95 -1.48
CA ASP A 87 -21.57 4.33 -0.47
C ASP A 87 -20.93 4.19 0.92
N PRO A 88 -20.74 5.29 1.68
CA PRO A 88 -20.13 5.23 3.00
C PRO A 88 -20.97 4.47 4.04
N ASP A 89 -22.27 4.29 3.79
CA ASP A 89 -23.19 3.62 4.73
C ASP A 89 -23.42 2.14 4.37
N ALA A 90 -22.80 1.65 3.29
CA ALA A 90 -22.96 0.26 2.85
C ALA A 90 -22.22 -0.72 3.78
N MET A 91 -22.82 -1.87 4.07
CA MET A 91 -22.19 -2.93 4.87
C MET A 91 -20.94 -3.54 4.21
N THR A 92 -20.83 -3.45 2.88
CA THR A 92 -19.68 -3.93 2.11
C THR A 92 -19.05 -2.75 1.39
N GLN A 93 -17.88 -2.34 1.87
CA GLN A 93 -17.12 -1.24 1.28
C GLN A 93 -16.66 -1.63 -0.13
N THR A 94 -16.88 -0.75 -1.11
CA THR A 94 -16.44 -0.96 -2.51
C THR A 94 -15.36 0.02 -2.95
N GLY A 95 -15.05 1.00 -2.09
CA GLY A 95 -13.98 1.97 -2.31
C GLY A 95 -12.62 1.35 -1.99
N PHE A 96 -11.66 1.43 -2.90
CA PHE A 96 -10.29 0.96 -2.65
C PHE A 96 -9.23 2.03 -2.91
N VAL A 97 -8.07 1.81 -2.31
CA VAL A 97 -6.80 2.44 -2.70
C VAL A 97 -5.77 1.36 -3.01
N ARG A 98 -4.67 1.74 -3.66
CA ARG A 98 -3.55 0.82 -3.88
C ARG A 98 -2.54 0.97 -2.74
N LEU A 99 -2.31 -0.10 -2.00
CA LEU A 99 -1.17 -0.18 -1.08
C LEU A 99 0.02 -0.74 -1.85
N VAL A 100 1.11 0.02 -1.91
CA VAL A 100 2.30 -0.34 -2.68
C VAL A 100 3.43 -0.68 -1.73
N TYR A 101 4.05 -1.84 -1.95
CA TYR A 101 5.28 -2.22 -1.25
C TYR A 101 6.46 -1.49 -1.89
N GLY A 102 7.11 -0.62 -1.13
CA GLY A 102 8.16 0.28 -1.60
C GLY A 102 9.47 -0.43 -1.96
N GLU A 103 9.79 -1.50 -1.24
CA GLU A 103 11.01 -2.31 -1.40
C GLU A 103 10.84 -3.49 -2.36
N TRP A 104 9.63 -3.71 -2.88
CA TRP A 104 9.39 -4.77 -3.86
C TRP A 104 10.21 -4.54 -5.13
N GLU A 105 10.92 -5.59 -5.56
CA GLU A 105 11.65 -5.68 -6.81
C GLU A 105 11.30 -7.03 -7.45
N PRO A 106 11.17 -7.10 -8.80
CA PRO A 106 10.93 -8.37 -9.46
C PRO A 106 12.14 -9.29 -9.25
N GLU A 107 11.91 -10.52 -8.81
CA GLU A 107 12.98 -11.52 -8.76
C GLU A 107 13.38 -11.87 -10.21
N ILE A 108 14.52 -11.31 -10.65
CA ILE A 108 15.09 -11.64 -11.95
C ILE A 108 15.92 -12.90 -11.75
N ASN A 109 15.40 -14.05 -12.19
CA ASN A 109 16.15 -15.30 -12.16
C ASN A 109 17.25 -15.24 -13.26
N GLU A 110 18.45 -14.77 -12.91
CA GLU A 110 19.58 -14.66 -13.85
C GLU A 110 20.16 -16.03 -14.29
N ASP A 111 19.75 -17.13 -13.63
CA ASP A 111 20.25 -18.50 -13.85
C ASP A 111 19.24 -19.42 -14.58
N SER A 112 18.40 -18.90 -15.47
CA SER A 112 17.44 -19.72 -16.24
C SER A 112 18.10 -20.49 -17.40
N ASN A 113 19.00 -21.43 -17.06
CA ASN A 113 19.34 -22.56 -17.92
C ASN A 113 18.65 -23.86 -17.43
N GLU A 114 17.82 -23.76 -16.39
CA GLU A 114 16.86 -24.79 -16.02
C GLU A 114 15.48 -24.37 -16.54
N SER A 115 15.00 -25.12 -17.52
CA SER A 115 13.59 -25.12 -17.92
C SER A 115 12.76 -25.62 -16.75
N VAL A 116 12.38 -24.71 -15.85
CA VAL A 116 11.22 -24.91 -14.98
C VAL A 116 9.99 -24.80 -15.87
N ASP A 117 9.52 -25.95 -16.35
CA ASP A 117 8.19 -26.06 -16.91
C ASP A 117 7.19 -25.51 -15.87
N SER A 118 6.28 -24.65 -16.33
CA SER A 118 5.01 -24.23 -15.70
C SER A 118 4.96 -23.05 -14.73
N ASP A 119 5.33 -21.85 -15.19
CA ASP A 119 4.51 -20.67 -14.87
C ASP A 119 3.78 -20.27 -16.16
N GLU A 120 2.45 -20.42 -16.20
CA GLU A 120 1.65 -19.77 -17.24
C GLU A 120 2.02 -18.28 -17.21
N GLU A 121 2.48 -17.71 -18.33
CA GLU A 121 2.73 -16.27 -18.43
C GLU A 121 1.41 -15.52 -18.16
N LEU A 122 1.20 -15.12 -16.90
CA LEU A 122 0.01 -14.44 -16.45
C LEU A 122 -0.11 -13.08 -17.13
N GLU A 123 -1.34 -12.63 -17.40
CA GLU A 123 -1.60 -11.38 -18.13
C GLU A 123 -0.81 -10.19 -17.56
N PRO A 124 -0.01 -9.48 -18.37
CA PRO A 124 0.94 -8.49 -17.86
C PRO A 124 0.21 -7.34 -17.17
N LEU A 125 0.56 -7.11 -15.89
CA LEU A 125 0.07 -6.00 -15.08
C LEU A 125 1.19 -4.98 -14.93
N GLU A 126 1.02 -3.81 -15.55
CA GLU A 126 2.06 -2.76 -15.61
C GLU A 126 3.41 -3.27 -16.16
N GLY A 127 3.37 -4.27 -17.04
CA GLY A 127 4.54 -4.91 -17.62
C GLY A 127 5.15 -6.03 -16.75
N CYS A 128 4.56 -6.35 -15.60
CA CYS A 128 4.95 -7.48 -14.76
C CYS A 128 4.11 -8.72 -15.06
N THR A 129 4.77 -9.85 -15.30
CA THR A 129 4.14 -11.17 -15.48
C THR A 129 4.29 -12.07 -14.25
N LEU A 130 5.03 -11.64 -13.21
CA LEU A 130 5.18 -12.37 -11.94
C LEU A 130 3.89 -12.33 -11.11
N GLU A 131 3.64 -13.40 -10.34
CA GLU A 131 2.46 -13.51 -9.47
C GLU A 131 2.29 -12.26 -8.60
N ASP A 132 3.30 -11.88 -7.82
CA ASP A 132 3.33 -10.61 -7.10
C ASP A 132 3.77 -9.45 -8.02
N VAL A 133 3.03 -8.34 -7.99
CA VAL A 133 3.35 -7.10 -8.72
C VAL A 133 3.77 -5.96 -7.79
N GLY A 134 3.88 -6.26 -6.48
CA GLY A 134 4.32 -5.38 -5.40
C GLY A 134 3.29 -4.32 -4.99
N TRP A 135 2.01 -4.52 -5.31
CA TRP A 135 0.91 -3.68 -4.84
C TRP A 135 -0.40 -4.46 -4.78
N MET A 136 -1.28 -4.13 -3.83
CA MET A 136 -2.61 -4.74 -3.70
C MET A 136 -3.70 -3.68 -3.51
N LYS A 137 -4.97 -4.05 -3.74
CA LYS A 137 -6.10 -3.17 -3.43
C LYS A 137 -6.55 -3.40 -2.00
N VAL A 138 -6.71 -2.32 -1.27
CA VAL A 138 -7.18 -2.36 0.13
C VAL A 138 -8.34 -1.38 0.31
N PRO A 139 -9.31 -1.67 1.20
CA PRO A 139 -10.36 -0.74 1.58
C PRO A 139 -9.76 0.59 2.06
N TYR A 140 -10.31 1.70 1.58
CA TYR A 140 -9.74 3.03 1.84
C TYR A 140 -9.86 3.48 3.32
N ASP A 141 -10.80 2.89 4.06
CA ASP A 141 -11.07 3.10 5.48
C ASP A 141 -10.17 2.24 6.38
N GLU A 142 -9.78 1.05 5.92
CA GLU A 142 -8.89 0.15 6.66
C GLU A 142 -7.41 0.47 6.45
N VAL A 143 -7.04 1.11 5.34
CA VAL A 143 -5.63 1.29 4.96
C VAL A 143 -4.80 2.07 5.99
N GLN A 144 -5.38 3.05 6.69
CA GLN A 144 -4.62 3.82 7.68
C GLN A 144 -4.57 3.12 9.05
N GLY A 145 -5.67 2.50 9.49
CA GLY A 145 -5.73 1.81 10.78
C GLY A 145 -5.01 0.48 10.77
N ILE A 146 -5.31 -0.36 9.77
CA ILE A 146 -4.84 -1.75 9.69
C ILE A 146 -3.64 -1.86 8.75
N GLY A 147 -3.73 -1.26 7.56
CA GLY A 147 -2.69 -1.37 6.52
C GLY A 147 -1.37 -0.69 6.88
N ALA A 148 -1.41 0.56 7.33
CA ALA A 148 -0.21 1.37 7.59
C ALA A 148 0.33 1.23 9.02
N ALA A 149 -0.52 0.88 10.00
CA ALA A 149 -0.16 0.97 11.42
C ALA A 149 -0.03 -0.37 12.17
N THR A 150 -0.62 -1.49 11.70
CA THR A 150 -0.58 -2.72 12.52
C THR A 150 -0.42 -4.06 11.79
N ALA A 151 -1.06 -4.32 10.64
CA ALA A 151 -1.13 -5.69 10.10
C ALA A 151 -0.23 -5.96 8.90
N VAL A 152 -0.09 -5.04 7.95
CA VAL A 152 0.74 -5.28 6.74
C VAL A 152 2.24 -4.99 7.00
N CYS A 153 2.60 -4.71 8.26
CA CYS A 153 3.95 -4.33 8.66
C CYS A 153 4.93 -5.52 8.76
N ASP A 154 4.45 -6.76 8.75
CA ASP A 154 5.32 -7.94 8.60
C ASP A 154 5.32 -8.39 7.12
N ILE A 155 6.51 -8.65 6.58
CA ILE A 155 6.66 -9.19 5.22
C ILE A 155 5.95 -10.55 5.07
N HIS A 156 5.85 -11.30 6.18
CA HIS A 156 5.18 -12.61 6.20
C HIS A 156 3.66 -12.50 6.01
N ASP A 157 3.07 -11.33 6.28
CA ASP A 157 1.64 -11.11 6.09
C ASP A 157 1.30 -10.68 4.66
N TRP A 158 2.25 -10.12 3.90
CA TRP A 158 2.02 -9.68 2.51
C TRP A 158 1.49 -10.82 1.63
N ASP A 159 2.17 -11.96 1.64
CA ASP A 159 1.81 -13.15 0.86
C ASP A 159 0.47 -13.75 1.31
N THR A 160 0.05 -13.49 2.55
CA THR A 160 -1.26 -13.94 3.07
C THR A 160 -2.41 -13.15 2.46
N TYR A 161 -2.20 -11.86 2.15
CA TYR A 161 -3.26 -10.99 1.61
C TYR A 161 -3.18 -10.83 0.08
N TYR A 162 -2.00 -10.96 -0.52
CA TYR A 162 -1.84 -10.70 -1.94
C TYR A 162 -2.59 -11.72 -2.81
N VAL A 163 -3.38 -11.23 -3.78
CA VAL A 163 -4.08 -12.06 -4.78
C VAL A 163 -4.01 -11.37 -6.14
N ARG A 164 -3.63 -12.12 -7.19
CA ARG A 164 -3.59 -11.65 -8.57
C ARG A 164 -4.88 -11.99 -9.36
N PRO A 165 -5.36 -11.12 -10.27
CA PRO A 165 -5.03 -9.69 -10.37
C PRO A 165 -5.46 -8.98 -9.08
N PRO A 166 -4.78 -7.91 -8.64
CA PRO A 166 -5.07 -7.26 -7.36
C PRO A 166 -6.57 -7.10 -7.08
N GLN A 167 -7.08 -7.92 -6.16
CA GLN A 167 -8.46 -7.90 -5.67
C GLN A 167 -8.52 -7.08 -4.37
N MET A 168 -9.71 -6.59 -4.03
CA MET A 168 -9.91 -5.89 -2.77
C MET A 168 -9.84 -6.89 -1.62
N GLN A 169 -8.94 -6.66 -0.67
CA GLN A 169 -8.73 -7.56 0.46
C GLN A 169 -9.16 -6.87 1.75
N ALA A 170 -10.00 -7.55 2.54
CA ALA A 170 -10.25 -7.12 3.91
C ALA A 170 -8.99 -7.37 4.73
N LEU A 171 -8.57 -6.38 5.51
CA LEU A 171 -7.38 -6.46 6.36
C LEU A 171 -7.74 -6.86 7.81
N ALA A 172 -9.04 -7.02 8.11
CA ALA A 172 -9.61 -7.24 9.45
C ALA A 172 -9.92 -8.70 9.80
#